data_AF-A0A928DZ71-F1
#
_entry.id   AF-A0A928DZ71-F1
#
_cell.length_a   1.000
_cell.length_b   1.000
_cell.length_c   1.000
_cell.angle_alpha   90.00
_cell.angle_beta   90.00
_cell.angle_gamma   90.00
#
_symmetry.space_group_name_H-M   'P 1'
#
loop_
_entity.id
_entity.type
_entity.pdbx_description
1 polymer ?
#
loop_
_entity_poly.entity_id
_entity_poly.type
_entity_poly.pdbx_seq_one_letter_code
_entity_poly.pdbx_strand_id
1 'polypeptide(L)'
;MPYPKSLCNSCIRFFSRVFSFPFLSVFSTVLHSVFPTVFLVFLVFQGFGNSISIALAESSLFPFMVEGASLPRVWMPPKGNEPAGANGQVRAAGDIFVDASGERLRFWGTNLSFKSNFPDKKDAAALAKRLRAFGFNVVRLHFVDTEIWGKYRSELGCRKMDEEERDRLDWFIFQLKECGIYVNINLHVGRVLDERDGNFPEAKRLPNMQKGVGSFLPEMLEREKEYARDL
;
A
#
# COMPACT_ATOMS: atom_id res chain seq x y z
N MET A 1 -24.56 22.16 5.00
CA MET A 1 -24.66 23.45 4.28
C MET A 1 -23.26 23.98 4.01
N PRO A 2 -23.03 24.64 2.85
CA PRO A 2 -21.75 24.60 2.14
C PRO A 2 -20.79 25.76 2.45
N TYR A 3 -19.51 25.54 2.17
CA TYR A 3 -18.40 26.51 2.24
C TYR A 3 -18.49 27.61 1.17
N PRO A 4 -18.18 28.89 1.49
CA PRO A 4 -18.05 29.94 0.48
C PRO A 4 -16.60 30.19 0.06
N LYS A 5 -16.43 30.38 -1.25
CA LYS A 5 -15.22 30.91 -1.92
C LYS A 5 -15.20 32.44 -1.82
N SER A 6 -14.07 33.05 -1.47
CA SER A 6 -13.64 34.34 -2.04
C SER A 6 -12.16 34.62 -1.73
N LEU A 7 -11.35 34.74 -2.77
CA LEU A 7 -9.98 35.26 -2.71
C LEU A 7 -10.03 36.69 -3.24
N CYS A 8 -9.60 37.62 -2.39
CA CYS A 8 -9.69 39.07 -2.55
C CYS A 8 -8.49 39.62 -3.32
N ASN A 9 -8.77 40.54 -4.24
CA ASN A 9 -7.85 41.29 -5.09
C ASN A 9 -6.90 42.20 -4.27
N SER A 10 -5.68 41.75 -3.94
CA SER A 10 -4.70 42.64 -3.29
C SER A 10 -3.23 42.39 -3.63
N CYS A 11 -2.90 42.03 -4.87
CA CYS A 11 -1.49 41.92 -5.31
C CYS A 11 -1.09 42.80 -6.53
N ILE A 12 -1.90 43.77 -6.97
CA ILE A 12 -1.62 44.55 -8.21
C ILE A 12 -1.43 46.06 -7.94
N ARG A 13 -0.78 46.47 -6.85
CA ARG A 13 -0.44 47.91 -6.66
C ARG A 13 0.89 48.15 -5.93
N PHE A 14 2.00 47.60 -6.43
CA PHE A 14 3.32 48.00 -5.93
C PHE A 14 4.40 48.25 -6.99
N PHE A 15 4.11 48.15 -8.29
CA PHE A 15 5.10 48.39 -9.35
C PHE A 15 4.67 49.51 -10.29
N SER A 16 4.66 50.76 -9.79
CA SER A 16 4.63 51.94 -10.66
C SER A 16 5.28 53.15 -9.99
N ARG A 17 6.58 53.05 -9.74
CA ARG A 17 7.46 54.22 -9.63
C ARG A 17 8.90 53.70 -9.65
N VAL A 18 9.57 53.89 -10.79
CA VAL A 18 10.95 54.36 -11.00
C VAL A 18 11.30 53.98 -12.45
N PHE A 19 11.89 54.94 -13.17
CA PHE A 19 12.54 54.87 -14.50
C PHE A 19 11.83 55.53 -15.69
N SER A 20 12.43 56.66 -16.06
CA SER A 20 12.24 57.55 -17.21
C SER A 20 12.84 57.00 -18.52
N PHE A 21 12.19 57.29 -19.67
CA PHE A 21 12.71 57.57 -21.05
C PHE A 21 13.80 56.67 -21.71
N PRO A 22 14.03 56.72 -23.05
CA PRO A 22 13.16 56.45 -24.21
C PRO A 22 13.75 55.35 -25.15
N PHE A 23 12.98 54.34 -25.56
CA PHE A 23 13.47 53.30 -26.50
C PHE A 23 12.32 52.77 -27.38
N LEU A 24 11.69 53.64 -28.17
CA LEU A 24 10.47 53.29 -28.92
C LEU A 24 10.61 53.24 -30.46
N SER A 25 11.78 53.47 -31.04
CA SER A 25 11.93 53.41 -32.51
C SER A 25 12.60 52.13 -33.05
N VAL A 26 13.22 51.29 -32.21
CA VAL A 26 13.94 50.08 -32.68
C VAL A 26 13.06 48.82 -32.66
N PHE A 27 11.94 48.83 -31.93
CA PHE A 27 11.08 47.64 -31.76
C PHE A 27 10.09 47.40 -32.91
N SER A 28 9.78 48.40 -33.74
CA SER A 28 8.77 48.26 -34.82
C SER A 28 9.29 47.45 -36.01
N THR A 29 10.60 47.52 -36.29
CA THR A 29 11.20 46.89 -37.48
C THR A 29 11.54 45.42 -37.25
N VAL A 30 11.82 45.02 -36.01
CA VAL A 30 12.09 43.61 -35.65
C VAL A 30 10.78 42.80 -35.62
N LEU A 31 9.65 43.42 -35.28
CA LEU A 31 8.37 42.71 -35.18
C LEU A 31 7.83 42.25 -36.55
N HIS A 32 8.08 42.97 -37.64
CA HIS A 32 7.56 42.61 -38.97
C HIS A 32 8.37 41.51 -39.68
N SER A 33 9.65 41.34 -39.35
CA SER A 33 10.51 40.33 -39.99
C SER A 33 10.42 38.95 -39.35
N VAL A 34 10.07 38.88 -38.07
CA VAL A 34 10.17 37.64 -37.28
C VAL A 34 8.79 36.96 -37.11
N PHE A 35 7.71 37.74 -37.11
CA PHE A 35 6.35 37.22 -36.95
C PHE A 35 5.92 36.23 -38.04
N PRO A 36 6.09 36.50 -39.35
CA PRO A 36 5.62 35.56 -40.37
C PRO A 36 6.41 34.24 -40.36
N THR A 37 7.70 34.28 -39.99
CA THR A 37 8.56 33.09 -39.91
C THR A 37 8.22 32.23 -38.69
N VAL A 38 7.95 32.85 -37.54
CA VAL A 38 7.53 32.13 -36.32
C VAL A 38 6.12 31.55 -36.47
N PHE A 39 5.22 32.25 -37.16
CA PHE A 39 3.85 31.78 -37.40
C PHE A 39 3.80 30.60 -38.39
N LEU A 40 4.67 30.60 -39.41
CA LEU A 40 4.77 29.48 -40.36
C LEU A 40 5.35 28.23 -39.70
N VAL A 41 6.35 28.37 -38.83
CA VAL A 41 6.91 27.25 -38.03
C VAL A 41 5.85 26.67 -37.09
N PHE A 42 5.00 27.51 -36.48
CA PHE A 42 3.90 27.05 -35.62
C PHE A 42 2.84 26.26 -36.39
N LEU A 43 2.50 26.66 -37.62
CA LEU A 43 1.54 25.95 -38.46
C LEU A 43 2.09 24.62 -39.00
N VAL A 44 3.38 24.54 -39.33
CA VAL A 44 4.03 23.28 -39.74
C VAL A 44 4.09 22.29 -38.55
N PHE A 45 4.32 22.78 -37.33
CA PHE A 45 4.28 21.95 -36.13
C PHE A 45 2.87 21.43 -35.78
N GLN A 46 1.82 22.22 -36.03
CA GLN A 46 0.43 21.76 -35.84
C GLN A 46 -0.04 20.82 -36.96
N GLY A 47 0.51 20.95 -38.18
CA GLY A 47 0.14 20.15 -39.35
C GLY A 47 0.81 18.77 -39.44
N PHE A 48 2.00 18.59 -38.86
CA PHE A 48 2.74 17.31 -38.89
C PHE A 48 2.77 16.54 -37.56
N GLY A 49 2.28 17.13 -36.46
CA GLY A 49 2.33 16.50 -35.14
C GLY A 49 1.33 15.35 -34.90
N ASN A 50 0.38 15.12 -35.81
CA ASN A 50 -0.76 14.22 -35.56
C ASN A 50 -0.79 12.97 -36.46
N SER A 51 0.33 12.50 -37.00
CA SER A 51 0.35 11.22 -37.72
C SER A 51 1.72 10.52 -37.72
N ILE A 52 2.33 10.43 -36.55
CA ILE A 52 3.21 9.30 -36.27
C ILE A 52 2.57 8.51 -35.14
N SER A 53 1.52 7.75 -35.49
CA SER A 53 1.15 6.59 -34.69
C SER A 53 2.32 5.62 -34.81
N ILE A 54 3.22 5.63 -33.84
CA ILE A 54 4.08 4.48 -33.59
C ILE A 54 3.11 3.36 -33.27
N ALA A 55 2.81 2.52 -34.27
CA ALA A 55 2.19 1.24 -34.05
C ALA A 55 3.20 0.40 -33.27
N LEU A 56 3.23 0.58 -31.95
CA LEU A 56 3.68 -0.47 -31.07
C LEU A 56 2.75 -1.63 -31.40
N ALA A 57 3.29 -2.66 -32.04
CA ALA A 57 2.57 -3.91 -32.23
C ALA A 57 2.03 -4.28 -30.85
N GLU A 58 0.72 -4.16 -30.69
CA GLU A 58 0.00 -4.54 -29.49
C GLU A 58 0.07 -6.06 -29.46
N SER A 59 1.21 -6.58 -28.99
CA SER A 59 1.33 -7.99 -28.65
C SER A 59 0.24 -8.22 -27.62
N SER A 60 -0.80 -8.97 -28.00
CA SER A 60 -1.91 -9.26 -27.12
C SER A 60 -1.34 -9.89 -25.86
N LEU A 61 -1.31 -9.11 -24.78
CA LEU A 61 -0.88 -9.60 -23.48
C LEU A 61 -1.86 -10.69 -23.10
N PHE A 62 -1.40 -11.94 -23.09
CA PHE A 62 -2.19 -13.05 -22.57
C PHE A 62 -2.04 -13.07 -21.04
N PRO A 63 -3.07 -13.47 -20.30
CA PRO A 63 -2.95 -13.64 -18.87
C PRO A 63 -1.96 -14.79 -18.59
N PHE A 64 -0.75 -14.44 -18.15
CA PHE A 64 0.22 -15.43 -17.69
C PHE A 64 -0.24 -15.98 -16.34
N MET A 65 -0.76 -17.20 -16.35
CA MET A 65 -1.24 -17.89 -15.17
C MET A 65 -0.30 -19.06 -14.87
N VAL A 66 0.45 -18.96 -13.78
CA VAL A 66 1.18 -20.13 -13.26
C VAL A 66 0.17 -21.07 -12.62
N GLU A 67 -0.03 -22.23 -13.23
CA GLU A 67 -0.82 -23.33 -12.67
C GLU A 67 -0.03 -23.98 -11.52
N GLY A 68 -0.54 -23.89 -10.29
CA GLY A 68 0.20 -24.32 -9.10
C GLY A 68 0.54 -25.82 -9.04
N ALA A 69 -0.10 -26.66 -9.87
CA ALA A 69 0.12 -28.11 -9.86
C ALA A 69 1.35 -28.57 -10.66
N SER A 70 1.97 -27.69 -11.47
CA SER A 70 3.03 -28.08 -12.42
C SER A 70 4.46 -27.84 -11.91
N LEU A 71 4.63 -27.26 -10.71
CA LEU A 71 5.97 -26.93 -10.20
C LEU A 71 6.63 -28.18 -9.55
N PRO A 72 7.81 -28.62 -10.03
CA PRO A 72 8.52 -29.73 -9.42
C PRO A 72 8.90 -29.40 -7.97
N ARG A 73 8.47 -30.24 -7.03
CA ARG A 73 8.61 -30.04 -5.56
C ARG A 73 10.04 -30.20 -5.02
N VAL A 74 11.06 -30.12 -5.88
CA VAL A 74 12.46 -30.47 -5.56
C VAL A 74 13.06 -29.56 -4.48
N TRP A 75 12.55 -28.33 -4.33
CA TRP A 75 12.96 -27.36 -3.29
C TRP A 75 11.90 -27.10 -2.22
N MET A 76 10.73 -27.75 -2.30
CA MET A 76 9.61 -27.48 -1.40
C MET A 76 9.72 -28.31 -0.12
N PRO A 77 9.42 -27.74 1.06
CA PRO A 77 9.32 -28.53 2.28
C PRO A 77 8.29 -29.67 2.09
N PRO A 78 8.58 -30.88 2.60
CA PRO A 78 7.71 -32.04 2.40
C PRO A 78 6.28 -31.75 2.86
N LYS A 79 5.33 -32.40 2.18
CA LYS A 79 3.91 -32.32 2.53
C LYS A 79 3.72 -33.18 3.79
N GLY A 80 3.72 -32.57 4.98
CA GLY A 80 3.71 -33.35 6.22
C GLY A 80 3.03 -32.72 7.44
N ASN A 81 2.75 -31.41 7.44
CA ASN A 81 2.27 -30.71 8.65
C ASN A 81 0.97 -29.93 8.37
N GLU A 82 -0.04 -30.63 7.86
CA GLU A 82 -1.39 -30.11 7.65
C GLU A 82 -2.30 -30.66 8.77
N PRO A 83 -2.94 -29.82 9.60
CA PRO A 83 -2.87 -28.36 9.62
C PRO A 83 -1.54 -27.82 10.19
N ALA A 84 -1.24 -26.55 9.90
CA ALA A 84 -0.06 -25.88 10.43
C ALA A 84 -0.06 -25.92 11.96
N GLY A 85 1.08 -26.32 12.55
CA GLY A 85 1.21 -26.52 13.99
C GLY A 85 0.64 -27.85 14.52
N ALA A 86 0.27 -28.81 13.66
CA ALA A 86 -0.14 -30.15 14.08
C ALA A 86 0.92 -30.84 14.96
N ASN A 87 2.20 -30.60 14.69
CA ASN A 87 3.32 -31.11 15.49
C ASN A 87 3.65 -30.24 16.71
N GLY A 88 2.74 -29.38 17.15
CA GLY A 88 2.89 -28.50 18.30
C GLY A 88 3.58 -27.16 17.99
N GLN A 89 3.95 -26.46 19.06
CA GLN A 89 4.49 -25.10 18.98
C GLN A 89 5.87 -25.09 18.33
N VAL A 90 6.05 -24.15 17.39
CA VAL A 90 7.35 -23.88 16.79
C VAL A 90 8.20 -23.06 17.75
N ARG A 91 9.47 -23.46 17.93
CA ARG A 91 10.45 -22.75 18.76
C ARG A 91 11.75 -22.52 18.01
N ALA A 92 12.48 -21.49 18.42
CA ALA A 92 13.87 -21.33 18.01
C ALA A 92 14.75 -22.35 18.77
N ALA A 93 15.67 -22.98 18.05
CA ALA A 93 16.72 -23.84 18.59
C ALA A 93 18.05 -23.38 17.99
N GLY A 94 18.68 -22.40 18.63
CA GLY A 94 19.83 -21.70 18.03
C GLY A 94 19.40 -20.87 16.82
N ASP A 95 19.98 -21.19 15.66
CA ASP A 95 19.77 -20.52 14.37
C ASP A 95 18.69 -21.17 13.49
N ILE A 96 18.03 -22.22 13.99
CA ILE A 96 16.97 -22.94 13.28
C ILE A 96 15.63 -22.86 14.02
N PHE A 97 14.55 -23.07 13.28
CA PHE A 97 13.24 -23.37 13.87
C PHE A 97 13.03 -24.87 13.93
N VAL A 98 12.39 -25.32 15.01
CA VAL A 98 11.97 -26.71 15.19
C VAL A 98 10.53 -26.75 15.68
N ASP A 99 9.79 -27.82 15.32
CA ASP A 99 8.48 -28.09 15.92
C ASP A 99 8.63 -28.77 17.31
N ALA A 100 7.52 -29.19 17.92
CA ALA A 100 7.57 -29.81 19.24
C ALA A 100 8.19 -31.22 19.22
N SER A 101 8.26 -31.89 18.06
CA SER A 101 8.96 -33.17 17.90
C SER A 101 10.48 -33.01 17.81
N GLY A 102 10.97 -31.77 17.65
CA GLY A 102 12.38 -31.47 17.45
C GLY A 102 12.83 -31.48 16.00
N GLU A 103 11.91 -31.77 15.06
CA GLU A 103 12.19 -31.76 13.64
C GLU A 103 12.39 -30.34 13.11
N ARG A 104 13.35 -30.19 12.19
CA ARG A 104 13.71 -28.89 11.63
C ARG A 104 12.60 -28.36 10.73
N LEU A 105 12.11 -27.17 11.06
CA LEU A 105 11.18 -26.42 10.23
C LEU A 105 11.92 -25.32 9.45
N ARG A 106 11.77 -25.31 8.13
CA ARG A 106 12.28 -24.24 7.26
C ARG A 106 11.11 -23.44 6.71
N PHE A 107 11.08 -22.15 7.01
CA PHE A 107 10.06 -21.25 6.46
C PHE A 107 10.44 -20.78 5.06
N TRP A 108 9.51 -20.96 4.12
CA TRP A 108 9.55 -20.45 2.76
C TRP A 108 8.19 -19.81 2.49
N GLY A 109 8.17 -18.50 2.25
CA GLY A 109 6.94 -17.75 2.33
C GLY A 109 6.85 -16.56 1.41
N THR A 110 5.69 -15.92 1.48
CA THR A 110 5.38 -14.69 0.75
C THR A 110 4.67 -13.68 1.66
N ASN A 111 4.44 -12.49 1.14
CA ASN A 111 3.75 -11.40 1.81
C ASN A 111 2.41 -11.11 1.14
N LEU A 112 1.39 -10.88 1.94
CA LEU A 112 0.15 -10.22 1.54
C LEU A 112 0.08 -8.88 2.25
N SER A 113 -0.53 -7.88 1.60
CA SER A 113 -0.58 -6.51 2.09
C SER A 113 -1.99 -5.93 1.97
N PHE A 114 -2.34 -5.05 2.91
CA PHE A 114 -3.60 -4.31 2.90
C PHE A 114 -4.81 -5.25 2.75
N LYS A 115 -5.72 -4.94 1.82
CA LYS A 115 -6.97 -5.67 1.60
C LYS A 115 -6.76 -7.13 1.19
N SER A 116 -5.59 -7.49 0.66
CA SER A 116 -5.28 -8.89 0.32
C SER A 116 -5.20 -9.80 1.55
N ASN A 117 -5.09 -9.26 2.76
CA ASN A 117 -5.19 -10.05 4.00
C ASN A 117 -6.64 -10.46 4.33
N PHE A 118 -7.63 -9.84 3.68
CA PHE A 118 -9.07 -9.97 3.98
C PHE A 118 -9.87 -10.43 2.75
N PRO A 119 -9.49 -11.55 2.10
CA PRO A 119 -10.21 -12.02 0.92
C PRO A 119 -11.67 -12.36 1.27
N ASP A 120 -12.55 -12.33 0.26
CA ASP A 120 -13.90 -12.87 0.42
C ASP A 120 -13.82 -14.34 0.86
N LYS A 121 -14.73 -14.74 1.77
CA LYS A 121 -14.69 -16.10 2.35
C LYS A 121 -14.74 -17.22 1.31
N LYS A 122 -15.46 -17.00 0.21
CA LYS A 122 -15.57 -17.93 -0.92
C LYS A 122 -14.22 -18.17 -1.63
N ASP A 123 -13.33 -17.18 -1.63
CA ASP A 123 -12.07 -17.21 -2.36
C ASP A 123 -10.89 -17.61 -1.45
N ALA A 124 -11.01 -17.41 -0.13
CA ALA A 124 -9.98 -17.69 0.87
C ALA A 124 -9.40 -19.11 0.76
N ALA A 125 -10.26 -20.13 0.62
CA ALA A 125 -9.84 -21.53 0.52
C ALA A 125 -9.05 -21.81 -0.78
N ALA A 126 -9.49 -21.24 -1.91
CA ALA A 126 -8.81 -21.39 -3.19
C ALA A 126 -7.44 -20.69 -3.17
N LEU A 127 -7.37 -19.50 -2.58
CA LEU A 127 -6.13 -18.75 -2.41
C LEU A 127 -5.12 -19.51 -1.53
N ALA A 128 -5.54 -20.05 -0.38
CA ALA A 128 -4.68 -20.82 0.50
C ALA A 128 -4.11 -22.08 -0.20
N LYS A 129 -4.96 -22.82 -0.92
CA LYS A 129 -4.53 -23.98 -1.73
C LYS A 129 -3.51 -23.58 -2.80
N ARG A 130 -3.72 -22.43 -3.46
CA ARG A 130 -2.79 -21.92 -4.48
C ARG A 130 -1.44 -21.55 -3.88
N LEU A 131 -1.42 -20.85 -2.74
CA LEU A 131 -0.19 -20.53 -2.02
C LEU A 131 0.58 -21.78 -1.62
N ARG A 132 -0.14 -22.81 -1.15
CA ARG A 132 0.45 -24.12 -0.81
C ARG A 132 1.00 -24.83 -2.04
N ALA A 133 0.30 -24.76 -3.17
CA ALA A 133 0.75 -25.35 -4.44
C ALA A 133 2.04 -24.71 -4.95
N PHE A 134 2.23 -23.41 -4.72
CA PHE A 134 3.51 -22.72 -4.97
C PHE A 134 4.60 -23.04 -3.94
N GLY A 135 4.29 -23.83 -2.91
CA GLY A 135 5.25 -24.31 -1.93
C GLY A 135 5.47 -23.41 -0.75
N PHE A 136 4.66 -22.36 -0.60
CA PHE A 136 4.71 -21.55 0.61
C PHE A 136 4.19 -22.36 1.81
N ASN A 137 4.90 -22.22 2.92
CA ASN A 137 4.51 -22.73 4.22
C ASN A 137 4.43 -21.63 5.28
N VAL A 138 4.70 -20.38 4.93
CA VAL A 138 4.39 -19.23 5.77
C VAL A 138 3.90 -18.06 4.93
N VAL A 139 2.95 -17.29 5.45
CA VAL A 139 2.50 -16.03 4.85
C VAL A 139 2.61 -14.93 5.89
N ARG A 140 3.21 -13.82 5.49
CA ARG A 140 3.24 -12.60 6.29
C ARG A 140 2.08 -11.69 5.91
N LEU A 141 1.25 -11.35 6.89
CA LEU A 141 0.15 -10.41 6.77
C LEU A 141 0.65 -9.02 7.17
N HIS A 142 0.83 -8.17 6.17
CA HIS A 142 1.40 -6.83 6.30
C HIS A 142 0.31 -5.77 6.16
N PHE A 143 0.40 -4.66 6.90
CA PHE A 143 -0.65 -3.62 6.92
C PHE A 143 -2.05 -4.15 7.32
N VAL A 144 -2.11 -5.15 8.21
CA VAL A 144 -3.39 -5.56 8.82
C VAL A 144 -3.98 -4.40 9.65
N ASP A 145 -3.10 -3.67 10.33
CA ASP A 145 -3.37 -2.54 11.22
C ASP A 145 -3.89 -1.27 10.53
N THR A 146 -4.02 -1.26 9.19
CA THR A 146 -4.65 -0.15 8.44
C THR A 146 -6.05 -0.48 7.95
N GLU A 147 -6.32 -1.75 7.61
CA GLU A 147 -7.57 -2.16 6.96
C GLU A 147 -8.59 -2.76 7.92
N ILE A 148 -8.15 -3.36 9.03
CA ILE A 148 -9.03 -4.10 9.96
C ILE A 148 -10.11 -3.24 10.63
N TRP A 149 -9.94 -1.92 10.62
CA TRP A 149 -10.91 -0.93 11.11
C TRP A 149 -12.12 -0.77 10.19
N GLY A 150 -11.98 -1.15 8.90
CA GLY A 150 -13.03 -1.14 7.89
C GLY A 150 -13.87 0.12 7.89
N LYS A 151 -15.20 -0.04 7.95
CA LYS A 151 -16.16 1.07 7.90
C LYS A 151 -16.07 2.03 9.09
N TYR A 152 -15.49 1.61 10.21
CA TYR A 152 -15.39 2.43 11.41
C TYR A 152 -14.21 3.40 11.40
N ARG A 153 -13.23 3.24 10.48
CA ARG A 153 -12.00 4.04 10.48
C ARG A 153 -12.25 5.56 10.41
N SER A 154 -13.26 5.97 9.64
CA SER A 154 -13.58 7.37 9.38
C SER A 154 -14.30 8.05 10.55
N GLU A 155 -15.07 7.31 11.35
CA GLU A 155 -15.85 7.85 12.46
C GLU A 155 -15.11 7.67 13.80
N LEU A 156 -14.58 6.47 14.04
CA LEU A 156 -14.07 6.03 15.34
C LEU A 156 -12.54 5.89 15.38
N GLY A 157 -11.84 6.26 14.30
CA GLY A 157 -10.40 6.07 14.23
C GLY A 157 -10.01 4.60 14.28
N CYS A 158 -9.00 4.29 15.07
CA CYS A 158 -8.48 2.96 15.38
C CYS A 158 -8.99 2.45 16.75
N ARG A 159 -10.26 2.71 17.08
CA ARG A 159 -10.89 2.29 18.35
C ARG A 159 -11.86 1.12 18.24
N LYS A 160 -12.40 0.87 17.04
CA LYS A 160 -13.33 -0.25 16.80
C LYS A 160 -12.96 -0.96 15.51
N MET A 161 -12.61 -2.24 15.62
CA MET A 161 -12.42 -3.09 14.44
C MET A 161 -13.75 -3.35 13.75
N ASP A 162 -13.72 -3.45 12.42
CA ASP A 162 -14.87 -3.91 11.66
C ASP A 162 -15.01 -5.42 11.87
N GLU A 163 -16.14 -5.85 12.44
CA GLU A 163 -16.36 -7.25 12.77
C GLU A 163 -16.33 -8.14 11.52
N GLU A 164 -16.73 -7.60 10.36
CA GLU A 164 -16.71 -8.31 9.09
C GLU A 164 -15.28 -8.48 8.56
N GLU A 165 -14.44 -7.46 8.69
CA GLU A 165 -13.02 -7.57 8.31
C GLU A 165 -12.29 -8.55 9.22
N ARG A 166 -12.52 -8.48 10.54
CA ARG A 166 -11.94 -9.44 11.48
C ARG A 166 -12.38 -10.88 11.16
N ASP A 167 -13.66 -11.10 10.88
CA ASP A 167 -14.18 -12.42 10.51
C ASP A 167 -13.58 -12.96 9.19
N ARG A 168 -13.31 -12.08 8.21
CA ARG A 168 -12.58 -12.47 6.99
C ARG A 168 -11.12 -12.82 7.26
N LEU A 169 -10.44 -12.05 8.11
CA LEU A 169 -9.06 -12.30 8.53
C LEU A 169 -8.94 -13.66 9.22
N ASP A 170 -9.78 -13.92 10.23
CA ASP A 170 -9.82 -15.17 10.98
C ASP A 170 -10.12 -16.35 10.06
N TRP A 171 -11.11 -16.19 9.18
CA TRP A 171 -11.44 -17.21 8.19
C TRP A 171 -10.27 -17.52 7.27
N PHE A 172 -9.56 -16.50 6.78
CA PHE A 172 -8.43 -16.71 5.89
C PHE A 172 -7.24 -17.35 6.62
N ILE A 173 -6.94 -16.92 7.85
CA ILE A 173 -5.92 -17.57 8.71
C ILE A 173 -6.28 -19.04 8.94
N PHE A 174 -7.56 -19.36 9.19
CA PHE A 174 -8.02 -20.73 9.31
C PHE A 174 -7.77 -21.54 8.02
N GLN A 175 -8.09 -20.99 6.84
CA GLN A 175 -7.83 -21.68 5.57
C GLN A 175 -6.32 -21.89 5.30
N LEU A 176 -5.47 -20.91 5.66
CA LEU A 176 -4.02 -21.04 5.60
C LEU A 176 -3.54 -22.17 6.53
N LYS A 177 -4.05 -22.22 7.76
CA LYS A 177 -3.75 -23.27 8.74
C LYS A 177 -4.11 -24.65 8.19
N GLU A 178 -5.33 -24.84 7.66
CA GLU A 178 -5.76 -26.12 7.07
C GLU A 178 -4.85 -26.56 5.92
N CYS A 179 -4.26 -25.61 5.17
CA CYS A 179 -3.31 -25.89 4.10
C CYS A 179 -1.86 -26.08 4.59
N GLY A 180 -1.59 -26.12 5.90
CA GLY A 180 -0.24 -26.26 6.45
C GLY A 180 0.63 -25.01 6.28
N ILE A 181 0.01 -23.83 6.18
CA ILE A 181 0.68 -22.54 6.06
C ILE A 181 0.62 -21.80 7.41
N TYR A 182 1.79 -21.49 7.95
CA TYR A 182 1.96 -20.65 9.14
C TYR A 182 1.70 -19.17 8.81
N VAL A 183 1.38 -18.37 9.82
CA VAL A 183 1.09 -16.95 9.63
C VAL A 183 2.05 -16.10 10.47
N ASN A 184 2.61 -15.06 9.86
CA ASN A 184 3.28 -13.97 10.54
C ASN A 184 2.40 -12.73 10.49
N ILE A 185 1.91 -12.25 11.63
CA ILE A 185 1.07 -11.05 11.71
C ILE A 185 1.92 -9.89 12.21
N ASN A 186 1.89 -8.76 11.50
CA ASN A 186 2.56 -7.55 11.97
C ASN A 186 1.58 -6.72 12.80
N LEU A 187 1.98 -6.36 14.02
CA LEU A 187 1.14 -5.59 14.94
C LEU A 187 1.20 -4.08 14.65
N HIS A 188 2.31 -3.56 14.13
CA HIS A 188 2.40 -2.14 13.77
C HIS A 188 3.17 -1.93 12.46
N VAL A 189 2.47 -1.48 11.43
CA VAL A 189 3.01 -1.20 10.10
C VAL A 189 2.61 0.19 9.63
N GLY A 190 1.32 0.45 9.48
CA GLY A 190 0.81 1.66 8.84
C GLY A 190 -0.22 2.43 9.64
N ARG A 191 -0.58 1.94 10.83
CA ARG A 191 -1.55 2.60 11.70
C ARG A 191 -1.08 4.01 12.06
N VAL A 192 -2.03 4.94 12.02
CA VAL A 192 -1.85 6.33 12.45
C VAL A 192 -2.98 6.63 13.42
N LEU A 193 -2.61 6.88 14.67
CA LEU A 193 -3.51 7.31 15.73
C LEU A 193 -3.77 8.81 15.59
N ASP A 194 -5.01 9.24 15.76
CA ASP A 194 -5.38 10.65 15.71
C ASP A 194 -6.25 11.04 16.91
N GLU A 195 -6.80 12.26 16.91
CA GLU A 195 -7.58 12.81 18.04
C GLU A 195 -8.79 11.94 18.44
N ARG A 196 -9.26 11.05 17.55
CA ARG A 196 -10.33 10.08 17.85
C ARG A 196 -9.83 8.90 18.68
N ASP A 197 -8.53 8.64 18.65
CA ASP A 197 -7.92 7.48 19.31
C ASP A 197 -7.51 7.75 20.76
N GLY A 198 -7.47 9.01 21.16
CA GLY A 198 -6.98 9.45 22.45
C GLY A 198 -6.54 10.90 22.41
N ASN A 199 -5.92 11.35 23.49
CA ASN A 199 -5.42 12.70 23.60
C ASN A 199 -4.04 12.81 22.94
N PHE A 200 -4.02 12.83 21.61
CA PHE A 200 -2.81 13.00 20.81
C PHE A 200 -2.69 14.42 20.26
N PRO A 201 -2.32 15.44 21.08
CA PRO A 201 -2.13 16.79 20.59
C PRO A 201 -1.03 16.79 19.53
N GLU A 202 -1.29 17.49 18.42
CA GLU A 202 -0.35 17.60 17.29
C GLU A 202 -0.05 16.26 16.59
N ALA A 203 -0.98 15.29 16.60
CA ALA A 203 -0.83 14.02 15.88
C ALA A 203 -0.34 14.17 14.41
N LYS A 204 -0.72 15.27 13.75
CA LYS A 204 -0.31 15.64 12.39
C LYS A 204 1.18 16.01 12.22
N ARG A 205 1.87 16.35 13.32
CA ARG A 205 3.30 16.69 13.32
C ARG A 205 4.19 15.49 13.64
N LEU A 206 3.60 14.38 14.04
CA LEU A 206 4.34 13.16 14.33
C LEU A 206 4.91 12.54 13.03
N PRO A 207 5.99 11.74 13.14
CA PRO A 207 6.56 11.05 12.00
C PRO A 207 5.54 10.20 11.25
N ASN A 208 5.80 9.94 9.96
CA ASN A 208 4.93 9.10 9.13
C ASN A 208 4.66 7.73 9.80
N MET A 209 3.40 7.30 9.81
CA MET A 209 2.94 6.07 10.48
C MET A 209 3.39 5.99 11.94
N GLN A 210 3.63 7.15 12.57
CA GLN A 210 4.08 7.30 13.96
C GLN A 210 5.29 6.41 14.31
N LYS A 211 6.14 6.17 13.31
CA LYS A 211 7.33 5.33 13.46
C LYS A 211 8.29 5.95 14.45
N GLY A 212 8.87 5.10 15.28
CA GLY A 212 9.71 5.51 16.41
C GLY A 212 8.89 5.97 17.60
N VAL A 213 8.03 6.98 17.45
CA VAL A 213 7.31 7.60 18.58
C VAL A 213 6.29 6.66 19.25
N GLY A 214 5.62 5.80 18.49
CA GLY A 214 4.62 4.86 19.01
C GLY A 214 5.16 3.88 20.05
N SER A 215 6.48 3.64 20.07
CA SER A 215 7.14 2.77 21.04
C SER A 215 7.51 3.46 22.35
N PHE A 216 7.54 4.80 22.39
CA PHE A 216 8.02 5.56 23.56
C PHE A 216 6.92 6.39 24.23
N LEU A 217 5.88 6.78 23.51
CA LEU A 217 4.77 7.54 24.08
C LEU A 217 3.81 6.59 24.82
N PRO A 218 3.61 6.74 26.15
CA PRO A 218 2.83 5.79 26.94
C PRO A 218 1.41 5.58 26.41
N GLU A 219 0.73 6.64 25.99
CA GLU A 219 -0.64 6.53 25.48
C GLU A 219 -0.70 5.76 24.14
N MET A 220 0.28 5.96 23.25
CA MET A 220 0.36 5.18 22.01
C MET A 220 0.69 3.72 22.30
N LEU A 221 1.61 3.46 23.23
CA LEU A 221 1.96 2.11 23.65
C LEU A 221 0.74 1.36 24.21
N GLU A 222 -0.11 2.03 25.00
CA GLU A 222 -1.35 1.42 25.49
C GLU A 222 -2.34 1.14 24.34
N ARG A 223 -2.42 2.01 23.33
CA ARG A 223 -3.20 1.74 22.11
C ARG A 223 -2.64 0.59 21.26
N GLU A 224 -1.33 0.38 21.23
CA GLU A 224 -0.68 -0.80 20.63
C GLU A 224 -1.02 -2.08 21.40
N LYS A 225 -0.99 -2.03 22.74
CA LYS A 225 -1.36 -3.18 23.57
C LYS A 225 -2.85 -3.52 23.50
N GLU A 226 -3.73 -2.52 23.49
CA GLU A 226 -5.18 -2.70 23.29
C GLU A 226 -5.44 -3.42 21.97
N TYR A 227 -4.87 -2.90 20.87
CA TYR A 227 -4.96 -3.53 19.56
C TYR A 227 -4.45 -4.97 19.54
N ALA A 228 -3.30 -5.25 20.14
CA ALA A 228 -2.73 -6.59 20.16
C ALA A 228 -3.53 -7.60 21.01
N ARG A 229 -4.40 -7.14 21.94
CA ARG A 229 -5.29 -8.00 22.72
C ARG A 229 -6.63 -8.24 22.04
N ASP A 230 -7.11 -7.26 21.29
CA ASP A 230 -8.41 -7.30 20.61
C ASP A 230 -8.34 -8.04 19.27
N LEU A 231 -7.14 -8.06 18.65
CA LEU A 231 -6.82 -8.81 17.43
C LEU A 231 -6.78 -10.32 17.69
#